data_AF-A0A0T9Q935-F1
#
_entry.id   AF-A0A0T9Q935-F1
#
_cell.length_a   1.000
_cell.length_b   1.000
_cell.length_c   1.000
_cell.angle_alpha   90.00
_cell.angle_beta   90.00
_cell.angle_gamma   90.00
#
_symmetry.space_group_name_H-M   'P 1'
#
loop_
_entity.id
_entity.type
_entity.pdbx_description
1 polymer ?
#
loop_
_entity_poly.entity_id
_entity_poly.type
_entity_poly.pdbx_seq_one_letter_code
_entity_poly.pdbx_strand_id
1 'polypeptide(L)'
;MTRSNVEVPDEVQAWVSDGRYKEGFFTQLATDELAKGLNEDVIRAISAKRNEPDWMLEFRLGAYRSWLEMEEPHWLKAQYKSLDYQDYSYYSAPSCGSCDDNCDSQPGALQQSSADDSAAHTMNEYLTAEVESAFAQLGVPVREGAEVAVDAIFDSVSVATTYRGKLAEQGIIFCSFGEAIQEYPDLVRKYLGSVVPAKDNFFAALNAAVASDGTFVYVPKGVRCPMELSTYFRINAAKTGQFERTILIADEDSYVSYIEGCSAPVRDSYQLHAAVVEVILHKNAEVKYSTVQNWFAGADSTGGILNFVTKRALCEGEGSKMSWTQSETGSAITWKYPSVILQGDNSIGEFFSVALTNGHQQADTGTKMIHIGKNTKSTIIAKGISAGHSQNTYRGLVKILPGADNARNFTQCDSMLIGPDSGAHTFPYVEVRNNTAQLEHEATTSKIGDDQLFYCLQRGISEDDAISMIVNGFCKDVFSELPLEFAVEAQKLLAISLEHSVG
;
A
#
# COMPACT_ATOMS: atom_id res chain seq x y z
N MET A 1 -1.06 -20.49 22.88
CA MET A 1 -1.75 -19.31 23.42
C MET A 1 -0.85 -18.66 24.46
N THR A 2 -0.16 -17.59 24.08
CA THR A 2 0.69 -16.81 24.98
C THR A 2 0.16 -15.40 24.95
N ARG A 3 -0.52 -14.97 26.02
CA ARG A 3 -0.94 -13.58 26.20
C ARG A 3 0.32 -12.73 26.35
N SER A 4 0.69 -11.95 25.34
CA SER A 4 1.81 -11.03 25.44
C SER A 4 1.30 -9.67 25.95
N ASN A 5 1.61 -9.36 27.20
CA ASN A 5 1.47 -7.99 27.72
C ASN A 5 2.78 -7.27 27.38
N VAL A 6 2.80 -6.48 26.31
CA VAL A 6 3.94 -5.61 26.02
C VAL A 6 3.62 -4.22 26.57
N GLU A 7 4.21 -3.88 27.73
CA GLU A 7 4.26 -2.51 28.22
C GLU A 7 5.06 -1.64 27.24
N VAL A 8 4.48 -0.51 26.83
CA VAL A 8 5.10 0.44 25.91
C VAL A 8 6.15 1.26 26.68
N PRO A 9 7.42 1.36 26.22
CA PRO A 9 8.46 2.14 26.89
C PRO A 9 8.12 3.64 27.01
N ASP A 10 8.56 4.30 28.09
CA ASP A 10 8.26 5.72 28.38
C ASP A 10 8.70 6.69 27.26
N GLU A 11 9.72 6.36 26.47
CA GLU A 11 10.18 7.16 25.32
C GLU A 11 9.16 7.22 24.18
N VAL A 12 8.34 6.17 24.00
CA VAL A 12 7.27 6.09 23.00
C VAL A 12 6.07 6.97 23.38
N GLN A 13 5.80 7.12 24.68
CA GLN A 13 4.74 8.02 25.16
C GLN A 13 5.04 9.49 24.81
N ALA A 14 6.30 9.91 24.78
CA ALA A 14 6.69 11.29 24.44
C ALA A 14 6.29 11.69 23.01
N TRP A 15 6.39 10.78 22.02
CA TRP A 15 6.01 11.07 20.63
C TRP A 15 4.50 11.28 20.44
N VAL A 16 3.70 10.55 21.21
CA VAL A 16 2.23 10.67 21.21
C VAL A 16 1.77 11.86 22.06
N SER A 17 2.44 12.15 23.18
CA SER A 17 2.09 13.24 24.10
C SER A 17 2.60 14.62 23.68
N ASP A 18 3.70 14.72 22.94
CA ASP A 18 4.20 15.97 22.32
C ASP A 18 3.49 16.29 20.99
N GLY A 19 2.62 15.41 20.48
CA GLY A 19 1.84 15.64 19.25
C GLY A 19 2.61 15.44 17.93
N ARG A 20 3.82 14.86 17.97
CA ARG A 20 4.70 14.67 16.79
C ARG A 20 4.19 13.62 15.80
N TYR A 21 3.36 12.67 16.25
CA TYR A 21 2.70 11.69 15.41
C TYR A 21 1.35 11.27 16.04
N LYS A 22 0.25 11.79 15.51
CA LYS A 22 -1.11 11.67 16.10
C LYS A 22 -1.67 10.25 15.99
N GLU A 23 -1.31 9.55 14.92
CA GLU A 23 -1.76 8.19 14.61
C GLU A 23 -0.97 7.12 15.40
N GLY A 24 -0.04 7.53 16.27
CA GLY A 24 0.89 6.68 17.01
C GLY A 24 0.30 5.85 18.14
N PHE A 25 -1.00 5.98 18.42
CA PHE A 25 -1.63 5.35 19.58
C PHE A 25 -1.77 3.84 19.42
N PHE A 26 -1.57 3.14 20.54
CA PHE A 26 -1.69 1.68 20.63
C PHE A 26 -3.04 1.30 21.24
N THR A 27 -3.71 0.31 20.64
CA THR A 27 -4.95 -0.26 21.19
C THR A 27 -4.66 -1.62 21.81
N GLN A 28 -4.91 -1.76 23.12
CA GLN A 28 -4.74 -3.03 23.81
C GLN A 28 -5.91 -3.97 23.47
N LEU A 29 -5.61 -5.04 22.74
CA LEU A 29 -6.57 -6.08 22.32
C LEU A 29 -5.97 -7.46 22.62
N ALA A 30 -6.83 -8.44 22.90
CA ALA A 30 -6.39 -9.83 22.90
C ALA A 30 -6.17 -10.28 21.45
N THR A 31 -5.00 -10.83 21.14
CA THR A 31 -4.62 -11.26 19.79
C THR A 31 -4.32 -12.75 19.74
N ASP A 32 -4.81 -13.39 18.68
CA ASP A 32 -4.45 -14.75 18.27
C ASP A 32 -3.23 -14.69 17.36
N GLU A 33 -2.07 -15.01 17.91
CA GLU A 33 -0.80 -15.02 17.19
C GLU A 33 -0.30 -16.46 16.94
N LEU A 34 0.23 -16.71 15.74
CA LEU A 34 1.00 -17.94 15.48
C LEU A 34 2.38 -17.86 16.12
N ALA A 35 2.98 -19.03 16.36
CA ALA A 35 4.35 -19.09 16.86
C ALA A 35 5.31 -18.41 15.88
N LYS A 36 6.33 -17.75 16.42
CA LYS A 36 7.40 -17.12 15.63
C LYS A 36 8.10 -18.14 14.75
N GLY A 37 8.55 -17.67 13.59
CA GLY A 37 9.29 -18.49 12.64
C GLY A 37 8.51 -18.74 11.36
N LEU A 38 9.26 -19.01 10.29
CA LEU A 38 8.72 -19.34 8.98
C LEU A 38 9.21 -20.71 8.55
N ASN A 39 8.28 -21.69 8.53
CA ASN A 39 8.48 -23.04 8.04
C ASN A 39 7.23 -23.54 7.30
N GLU A 40 7.31 -24.71 6.66
CA GLU A 40 6.16 -25.30 5.95
C GLU A 40 4.96 -25.55 6.88
N ASP A 41 5.18 -25.86 8.16
CA ASP A 41 4.12 -26.13 9.13
C ASP A 41 3.32 -24.86 9.47
N VAL A 42 3.98 -23.71 9.61
CA VAL A 42 3.35 -22.41 9.81
C VAL A 42 2.49 -22.05 8.60
N ILE A 43 2.98 -22.28 7.39
CA ILE A 43 2.22 -22.02 6.15
C ILE A 43 0.97 -22.92 6.09
N ARG A 44 1.11 -24.21 6.43
CA ARG A 44 -0.02 -25.13 6.53
C ARG A 44 -1.02 -24.70 7.60
N ALA A 45 -0.54 -24.18 8.74
CA ALA A 45 -1.39 -23.67 9.80
C ALA A 45 -2.16 -22.40 9.38
N ILE A 46 -1.51 -21.46 8.67
CA ILE A 46 -2.13 -20.27 8.09
C ILE A 46 -3.27 -20.67 7.13
N SER A 47 -2.98 -21.61 6.24
CA SER A 47 -3.94 -22.09 5.23
C SER A 47 -5.10 -22.87 5.86
N ALA A 48 -4.82 -23.72 6.84
CA ALA A 48 -5.83 -24.49 7.56
C ALA A 48 -6.75 -23.60 8.41
N LYS A 49 -6.22 -22.58 9.11
CA LYS A 49 -7.03 -21.65 9.93
C LYS A 49 -8.06 -20.90 9.09
N ARG A 50 -7.79 -20.69 7.81
CA ARG A 50 -8.68 -20.00 6.86
C ARG A 50 -9.51 -20.93 5.99
N ASN A 51 -9.41 -22.24 6.18
CA ASN A 51 -10.11 -23.23 5.38
C ASN A 51 -9.89 -23.01 3.86
N GLU A 52 -8.64 -22.79 3.45
CA GLU A 52 -8.31 -22.52 2.04
C GLU A 52 -8.35 -23.79 1.18
N PRO A 53 -8.69 -23.67 -0.12
CA PRO A 53 -8.59 -24.78 -1.07
C PRO A 53 -7.15 -25.28 -1.28
N ASP A 54 -7.00 -26.56 -1.63
CA ASP A 54 -5.68 -27.21 -1.83
C ASP A 54 -4.77 -26.47 -2.82
N TRP A 55 -5.33 -25.89 -3.89
CA TRP A 55 -4.55 -25.15 -4.88
C TRP A 55 -3.89 -23.89 -4.30
N MET A 56 -4.51 -23.26 -3.29
CA MET A 56 -3.96 -22.09 -2.61
C MET A 56 -2.82 -22.50 -1.68
N LEU A 57 -2.96 -23.64 -1.00
CA LEU A 57 -1.88 -24.21 -0.20
C LEU A 57 -0.66 -24.56 -1.07
N GLU A 58 -0.87 -25.16 -2.24
CA GLU A 58 0.20 -25.43 -3.20
C GLU A 58 0.89 -24.15 -3.70
N PHE A 59 0.12 -23.10 -3.97
CA PHE A 59 0.65 -21.78 -4.33
C PHE A 59 1.58 -21.23 -3.23
N ARG A 60 1.13 -21.27 -1.96
CA ARG A 60 1.92 -20.79 -0.81
C ARG A 60 3.19 -21.62 -0.59
N LEU A 61 3.11 -22.94 -0.65
CA LEU A 61 4.27 -23.82 -0.48
C LEU A 61 5.27 -23.66 -1.63
N GLY A 62 4.78 -23.48 -2.87
CA GLY A 62 5.64 -23.19 -4.02
C GLY A 62 6.37 -21.85 -3.87
N ALA A 63 5.68 -20.82 -3.37
CA ALA A 63 6.28 -19.52 -3.06
C ALA A 63 7.39 -19.65 -2.00
N TYR A 64 7.12 -20.36 -0.89
CA TYR A 64 8.08 -20.56 0.19
C TYR A 64 9.33 -21.33 -0.26
N ARG A 65 9.16 -22.41 -1.04
CA ARG A 65 10.31 -23.17 -1.58
C ARG A 65 11.17 -22.31 -2.50
N SER A 66 10.53 -21.50 -3.35
CA SER A 66 11.24 -20.56 -4.22
C SER A 66 11.97 -19.50 -3.39
N TRP A 67 11.36 -19.00 -2.32
CA TRP A 67 11.96 -18.01 -1.42
C TRP A 67 13.22 -18.54 -0.73
N LEU A 68 13.25 -19.80 -0.30
CA LEU A 68 14.43 -20.43 0.31
C LEU A 68 15.64 -20.51 -0.64
N GLU A 69 15.42 -20.51 -1.95
CA GLU A 69 16.47 -20.52 -2.97
C GLU A 69 16.95 -19.11 -3.35
N MET A 70 16.28 -18.06 -2.89
CA MET A 70 16.59 -16.67 -3.20
C MET A 70 17.50 -16.02 -2.15
N GLU A 71 18.35 -15.10 -2.61
CA GLU A 71 19.12 -14.23 -1.72
C GLU A 71 18.38 -12.91 -1.49
N GLU A 72 18.48 -12.37 -0.27
CA GLU A 72 17.92 -11.05 0.05
C GLU A 72 18.65 -9.95 -0.75
N PRO A 73 17.93 -9.11 -1.52
CA PRO A 73 18.57 -8.13 -2.37
C PRO A 73 19.01 -6.89 -1.57
N HIS A 74 20.31 -6.58 -1.61
CA HIS A 74 20.92 -5.42 -0.93
C HIS A 74 21.52 -4.37 -1.89
N TRP A 75 21.06 -4.31 -3.14
CA TRP A 75 21.54 -3.30 -4.10
C TRP A 75 20.98 -1.91 -3.84
N LEU A 76 19.89 -1.82 -3.07
CA LEU A 76 19.34 -0.58 -2.55
C LEU A 76 20.43 0.18 -1.78
N LYS A 77 20.58 1.50 -2.03
CA LYS A 77 21.47 2.36 -1.25
C LYS A 77 20.85 2.70 0.11
N ALA A 78 20.50 1.67 0.88
CA ALA A 78 19.98 1.83 2.22
C ALA A 78 20.73 0.98 3.23
N GLN A 79 20.94 1.53 4.42
CA GLN A 79 21.52 0.82 5.55
C GLN A 79 20.44 0.49 6.56
N TYR A 80 20.25 -0.80 6.82
CA TYR A 80 19.45 -1.31 7.92
C TYR A 80 20.07 -2.60 8.45
N LYS A 81 19.74 -2.93 9.70
CA LYS A 81 20.13 -4.21 10.29
C LYS A 81 19.37 -5.32 9.58
N SER A 82 20.07 -6.36 9.13
CA SER A 82 19.46 -7.55 8.54
C SER A 82 18.34 -8.08 9.44
N LEU A 83 17.21 -8.38 8.82
CA LEU A 83 16.03 -8.87 9.51
C LEU A 83 16.23 -10.34 9.85
N ASP A 84 15.88 -10.73 11.08
CA ASP A 84 15.76 -12.14 11.42
C ASP A 84 14.32 -12.58 11.11
N TYR A 85 14.12 -13.14 9.91
CA TYR A 85 12.81 -13.66 9.48
C TYR A 85 12.23 -14.71 10.43
N GLN A 86 13.05 -15.34 11.28
CA GLN A 86 12.55 -16.31 12.26
C GLN A 86 12.05 -15.67 13.58
N ASP A 87 12.32 -14.38 13.83
CA ASP A 87 11.82 -13.65 15.02
C ASP A 87 10.45 -13.00 14.80
N TYR A 88 9.94 -13.00 13.57
CA TYR A 88 8.64 -12.42 13.23
C TYR A 88 7.48 -13.40 13.44
N SER A 89 6.33 -12.84 13.85
CA SER A 89 5.04 -13.52 13.69
C SER A 89 4.42 -13.10 12.35
N TYR A 90 3.98 -14.10 11.59
CA TYR A 90 3.42 -13.94 10.24
C TYR A 90 1.89 -13.95 10.21
N TYR A 91 1.26 -14.07 11.39
CA TYR A 91 -0.19 -14.04 11.54
C TYR A 91 -0.55 -13.48 12.91
N SER A 92 -1.41 -12.45 12.93
CA SER A 92 -2.02 -11.91 14.15
C SER A 92 -3.45 -11.44 13.85
N ALA A 93 -4.42 -11.97 14.57
CA ALA A 93 -5.82 -11.54 14.47
C ALA A 93 -6.34 -11.08 15.84
N PRO A 94 -7.19 -10.05 15.92
CA PRO A 94 -7.90 -9.75 17.17
C PRO A 94 -8.79 -10.95 17.57
N SER A 95 -8.85 -11.26 18.86
CA SER A 95 -9.69 -12.35 19.38
C SER A 95 -11.15 -12.03 19.13
N CYS A 96 -11.87 -12.93 18.45
CA CYS A 96 -13.29 -12.76 18.19
C CYS A 96 -14.08 -12.75 19.52
N GLY A 97 -15.00 -11.80 19.66
CA GLY A 97 -15.80 -11.64 20.90
C GLY A 97 -16.85 -12.72 21.11
N SER A 98 -17.08 -13.58 20.11
CA SER A 98 -18.12 -14.63 20.09
C SER A 98 -17.59 -16.03 19.78
N CYS A 99 -16.28 -16.23 19.65
CA CYS A 99 -15.72 -17.57 19.56
C CYS A 99 -15.57 -18.14 20.97
N ASP A 100 -16.51 -19.00 21.37
CA ASP A 100 -16.34 -19.81 22.57
C ASP A 100 -14.99 -20.57 22.50
N ASP A 101 -14.29 -20.63 23.63
CA ASP A 101 -12.99 -21.31 23.85
C ASP A 101 -12.99 -22.84 23.58
N ASN A 102 -14.01 -23.38 22.90
CA ASN A 102 -14.24 -24.80 22.64
C ASN A 102 -14.28 -25.17 21.15
N CYS A 103 -13.60 -24.41 20.28
CA CYS A 103 -13.32 -24.88 18.91
C CYS A 103 -12.09 -25.81 18.90
N ASP A 104 -12.17 -26.92 19.64
CA ASP A 104 -11.32 -28.07 19.37
C ASP A 104 -11.81 -28.70 18.07
N SER A 105 -11.06 -28.46 17.00
CA SER A 105 -11.25 -29.07 15.69
C SER A 105 -11.38 -30.59 15.80
N GLN A 106 -12.59 -31.12 15.72
CA GLN A 106 -12.82 -32.51 15.34
C GLN A 106 -13.28 -32.57 13.86
N PRO A 107 -12.64 -33.41 13.03
CA PRO A 107 -13.01 -33.53 11.62
C PRO A 107 -14.39 -34.18 11.52
N GLY A 108 -15.41 -33.42 11.10
CA GLY A 108 -16.77 -33.92 10.85
C GLY A 108 -17.92 -33.15 11.51
N ALA A 109 -17.70 -31.99 12.13
CA ALA A 109 -18.80 -31.20 12.68
C ALA A 109 -19.57 -30.46 11.57
N LEU A 110 -20.76 -30.98 11.23
CA LEU A 110 -21.77 -30.26 10.46
C LEU A 110 -22.28 -29.07 11.29
N GLN A 111 -22.14 -27.86 10.77
CA GLN A 111 -22.77 -26.66 11.30
C GLN A 111 -24.29 -26.90 11.39
N GLN A 112 -24.82 -26.98 12.62
CA GLN A 112 -26.26 -26.99 12.83
C GLN A 112 -26.80 -25.60 12.46
N SER A 113 -27.50 -25.54 11.33
CA SER A 113 -28.38 -24.42 11.00
C SER A 113 -29.56 -24.41 11.97
N SER A 114 -29.50 -23.57 13.00
CA SER A 114 -30.71 -23.18 13.74
C SER A 114 -31.51 -22.25 12.83
N ALA A 115 -32.60 -22.79 12.31
CA ALA A 115 -33.62 -22.06 11.57
C ALA A 115 -34.26 -20.99 12.46
N ASP A 116 -34.07 -19.73 12.08
CA ASP A 116 -35.14 -18.73 12.08
C ASP A 116 -34.75 -17.62 11.09
N ASP A 117 -35.41 -17.67 9.94
CA ASP A 117 -35.31 -16.73 8.84
C ASP A 117 -35.86 -15.35 9.24
N SER A 118 -35.04 -14.33 8.98
CA SER A 118 -35.36 -12.96 8.51
C SER A 118 -34.71 -11.85 9.35
N ALA A 119 -33.77 -11.14 8.69
CA ALA A 119 -33.20 -9.85 9.08
C ALA A 119 -32.14 -9.79 10.21
N ALA A 120 -31.18 -10.72 10.23
CA ALA A 120 -29.94 -10.55 11.00
C ALA A 120 -28.77 -10.19 10.07
N HIS A 121 -28.31 -8.94 10.16
CA HIS A 121 -27.01 -8.50 9.63
C HIS A 121 -25.92 -9.45 10.11
N THR A 122 -25.01 -9.82 9.20
CA THR A 122 -23.72 -10.42 9.51
C THR A 122 -22.99 -9.47 10.47
N MET A 123 -23.14 -9.69 11.78
CA MET A 123 -22.34 -9.03 12.79
C MET A 123 -20.90 -9.47 12.55
N ASN A 124 -20.04 -8.53 12.14
CA ASN A 124 -18.65 -8.86 11.88
C ASN A 124 -18.00 -9.30 13.20
N GLU A 125 -17.61 -10.57 13.27
CA GLU A 125 -17.13 -11.26 14.48
C GLU A 125 -15.89 -10.59 15.13
N TYR A 126 -15.19 -9.75 14.37
CA TYR A 126 -13.98 -9.01 14.79
C TYR A 126 -14.22 -7.53 15.13
N LEU A 127 -15.43 -6.99 14.91
CA LEU A 127 -15.74 -5.59 15.17
C LEU A 127 -16.07 -5.37 16.66
N THR A 128 -15.04 -5.31 17.51
CA THR A 128 -15.20 -4.96 18.92
C THR A 128 -15.29 -3.44 19.11
N ALA A 129 -15.83 -2.99 20.26
CA ALA A 129 -15.99 -1.56 20.56
C ALA A 129 -14.65 -0.81 20.58
N GLU A 130 -13.57 -1.49 20.94
CA GLU A 130 -12.20 -0.96 20.96
C GLU A 130 -11.66 -0.73 19.54
N VAL A 131 -11.94 -1.65 18.61
CA VAL A 131 -11.54 -1.49 17.19
C VAL A 131 -12.32 -0.35 16.55
N GLU A 132 -13.62 -0.24 16.84
CA GLU A 132 -14.44 0.88 16.37
C GLU A 132 -13.95 2.23 16.91
N SER A 133 -13.59 2.31 18.19
CA SER A 133 -12.98 3.51 18.76
C SER A 133 -11.65 3.87 18.10
N ALA A 134 -10.85 2.86 17.75
CA ALA A 134 -9.55 3.05 17.12
C ALA A 134 -9.67 3.64 15.71
N PHE A 135 -10.63 3.19 14.90
CA PHE A 135 -10.89 3.77 13.58
C PHE A 135 -11.59 5.13 13.65
N ALA A 136 -12.46 5.35 14.64
CA ALA A 136 -13.06 6.67 14.87
C ALA A 136 -12.00 7.73 15.20
N GLN A 137 -10.96 7.38 15.97
CA GLN A 137 -9.82 8.26 16.24
C GLN A 137 -8.98 8.56 14.99
N LEU A 138 -8.94 7.63 14.03
CA LEU A 138 -8.29 7.83 12.72
C LEU A 138 -9.17 8.59 11.72
N GLY A 139 -10.43 8.91 12.07
CA GLY A 139 -11.38 9.56 11.18
C GLY A 139 -11.91 8.67 10.05
N VAL A 140 -11.72 7.35 10.15
CA VAL A 140 -12.18 6.39 9.13
C VAL A 140 -13.60 5.93 9.48
N PRO A 141 -14.61 6.19 8.61
CA PRO A 141 -15.99 5.80 8.89
C PRO A 141 -16.15 4.28 8.74
N VAL A 142 -16.37 3.59 9.87
CA VAL A 142 -16.60 2.13 9.91
C VAL A 142 -18.09 1.77 9.73
N ARG A 143 -18.98 2.77 9.77
CA ARG A 143 -20.43 2.62 9.55
C ARG A 143 -20.89 3.43 8.34
N GLU A 144 -21.96 2.98 7.69
CA GLU A 144 -22.53 3.64 6.51
C GLU A 144 -22.98 5.07 6.85
N GLY A 145 -22.51 6.04 6.06
CA GLY A 145 -22.72 7.48 6.30
C GLY A 145 -21.87 8.41 5.43
N ALA A 146 -20.77 7.91 4.86
CA ALA A 146 -19.93 8.61 3.88
C ALA A 146 -20.22 8.13 2.44
N GLU A 147 -19.95 8.93 1.42
CA GLU A 147 -20.12 8.55 -0.01
C GLU A 147 -19.00 7.61 -0.53
N VAL A 148 -18.22 6.99 0.36
CA VAL A 148 -17.07 6.13 0.05
C VAL A 148 -17.28 4.75 0.64
N ALA A 149 -17.03 3.69 -0.15
CA ALA A 149 -17.04 2.32 0.36
C ALA A 149 -15.69 2.01 1.01
N VAL A 150 -15.71 1.63 2.29
CA VAL A 150 -14.51 1.42 3.11
C VAL A 150 -14.40 -0.05 3.52
N ASP A 151 -13.23 -0.65 3.27
CA ASP A 151 -12.77 -1.90 3.91
C ASP A 151 -11.68 -1.57 4.95
N ALA A 152 -11.97 -1.83 6.22
CA ALA A 152 -11.09 -1.51 7.34
C ALA A 152 -10.33 -2.76 7.79
N ILE A 153 -9.01 -2.76 7.59
CA ILE A 153 -8.14 -3.90 7.88
C ILE A 153 -7.28 -3.59 9.11
N PHE A 154 -7.31 -4.48 10.09
CA PHE A 154 -6.59 -4.34 11.36
C PHE A 154 -5.68 -5.56 11.55
N ASP A 155 -4.37 -5.31 11.64
CA ASP A 155 -3.31 -6.34 11.61
C ASP A 155 -3.47 -7.29 10.41
N SER A 156 -4.01 -8.49 10.64
CA SER A 156 -4.21 -9.51 9.61
C SER A 156 -5.65 -9.99 9.40
N VAL A 157 -6.65 -9.12 9.58
CA VAL A 157 -8.04 -9.44 9.27
C VAL A 157 -8.80 -8.18 8.80
N SER A 158 -9.70 -8.33 7.83
CA SER A 158 -10.70 -7.28 7.55
C SER A 158 -11.79 -7.30 8.63
N VAL A 159 -12.01 -6.14 9.26
CA VAL A 159 -12.91 -5.97 10.40
C VAL A 159 -14.25 -5.35 10.00
N ALA A 160 -14.31 -4.64 8.88
CA ALA A 160 -15.55 -4.04 8.38
C ALA A 160 -15.46 -3.72 6.90
N THR A 161 -16.46 -4.15 6.12
CA THR A 161 -16.66 -3.73 4.73
C THR A 161 -18.03 -3.05 4.62
N THR A 162 -18.05 -1.77 4.25
CA THR A 162 -19.29 -0.98 4.08
C THR A 162 -19.83 -1.06 2.65
N TYR A 163 -21.13 -0.83 2.45
CA TYR A 163 -21.80 -0.77 1.13
C TYR A 163 -21.76 -2.04 0.25
N ARG A 164 -21.40 -3.20 0.82
CA ARG A 164 -21.35 -4.50 0.10
C ARG A 164 -22.64 -4.80 -0.67
N GLY A 165 -23.81 -4.54 -0.08
CA GLY A 165 -25.11 -4.77 -0.73
C GLY A 165 -25.32 -3.93 -1.99
N LYS A 166 -25.01 -2.62 -1.94
CA LYS A 166 -25.18 -1.72 -3.09
C LYS A 166 -24.20 -2.00 -4.22
N LEU A 167 -22.97 -2.42 -3.89
CA LEU A 167 -21.96 -2.81 -4.87
C LEU A 167 -22.33 -4.14 -5.54
N ALA A 168 -22.85 -5.10 -4.77
CA ALA A 168 -23.30 -6.39 -5.28
C ALA A 168 -24.49 -6.27 -6.26
N GLU A 169 -25.40 -5.31 -6.06
CA GLU A 169 -26.49 -5.01 -7.02
C GLU A 169 -25.98 -4.64 -8.41
N GLN A 170 -24.78 -4.07 -8.51
CA GLN A 170 -24.13 -3.72 -9.77
C GLN A 170 -23.12 -4.79 -10.26
N GLY A 171 -23.04 -5.92 -9.54
CA GLY A 171 -22.10 -7.00 -9.82
C GLY A 171 -20.65 -6.69 -9.46
N ILE A 172 -20.39 -5.59 -8.72
CA ILE A 172 -19.07 -5.24 -8.22
C ILE A 172 -18.77 -6.10 -7.00
N ILE A 173 -17.63 -6.78 -7.01
CA ILE A 173 -17.13 -7.54 -5.86
C ILE A 173 -16.10 -6.67 -5.16
N PHE A 174 -16.35 -6.36 -3.90
CA PHE A 174 -15.42 -5.68 -3.01
C PHE A 174 -15.46 -6.39 -1.67
N CYS A 175 -14.41 -7.19 -1.40
CA CYS A 175 -14.30 -8.00 -0.19
C CYS A 175 -12.83 -8.25 0.16
N SER A 176 -12.61 -8.88 1.30
CA SER A 176 -11.26 -9.28 1.71
C SER A 176 -10.69 -10.38 0.82
N PHE A 177 -9.36 -10.48 0.75
CA PHE A 177 -8.68 -11.52 -0.01
C PHE A 177 -9.07 -12.94 0.45
N GLY A 178 -9.24 -13.14 1.77
CA GLY A 178 -9.69 -14.40 2.34
C GLY A 178 -11.11 -14.79 1.92
N GLU A 179 -12.06 -13.86 1.96
CA GLU A 179 -13.42 -14.09 1.49
C GLU A 179 -13.45 -14.40 -0.01
N ALA A 180 -12.64 -13.71 -0.81
CA ALA A 180 -12.58 -13.94 -2.25
C ALA A 180 -12.09 -15.35 -2.61
N ILE A 181 -11.17 -15.92 -1.84
CA ILE A 181 -10.70 -17.30 -2.03
C ILE A 181 -11.84 -18.31 -1.75
N GLN A 182 -12.70 -18.02 -0.78
CA GLN A 182 -13.80 -18.92 -0.39
C GLN A 182 -15.02 -18.77 -1.31
N GLU A 183 -15.45 -17.54 -1.58
CA GLU A 183 -16.67 -17.24 -2.36
C GLU A 183 -16.43 -17.27 -3.87
N TYR A 184 -15.24 -16.88 -4.33
CA TYR A 184 -14.89 -16.74 -5.76
C TYR A 184 -13.58 -17.45 -6.15
N PRO A 185 -13.38 -18.73 -5.78
CA PRO A 185 -12.11 -19.44 -5.96
C PRO A 185 -11.63 -19.47 -7.41
N ASP A 186 -12.53 -19.68 -8.37
CA ASP A 186 -12.19 -19.77 -9.79
C ASP A 186 -11.67 -18.43 -10.35
N LEU A 187 -12.25 -17.32 -9.88
CA LEU A 187 -11.87 -15.99 -10.32
C LEU A 187 -10.51 -15.59 -9.72
N VAL A 188 -10.31 -15.82 -8.42
CA VAL A 188 -9.03 -15.56 -7.76
C VAL A 188 -7.94 -16.42 -8.38
N ARG A 189 -8.18 -17.73 -8.57
CA ARG A 189 -7.19 -18.65 -9.16
C ARG A 189 -6.77 -18.24 -10.58
N LYS A 190 -7.68 -17.65 -11.36
CA LYS A 190 -7.36 -17.17 -12.71
C LYS A 190 -6.36 -16.01 -12.71
N TYR A 191 -6.47 -15.08 -11.75
CA TYR A 191 -5.72 -13.83 -11.75
C TYR A 191 -4.57 -13.77 -10.74
N LEU A 192 -4.62 -14.56 -9.67
CA LEU A 192 -3.59 -14.59 -8.63
C LEU A 192 -2.23 -14.97 -9.23
N GLY A 193 -1.24 -14.10 -9.06
CA GLY A 193 0.12 -14.31 -9.55
C GLY A 193 0.27 -14.18 -11.07
N SER A 194 -0.76 -13.72 -11.78
CA SER A 194 -0.71 -13.48 -13.23
C SER A 194 0.18 -12.28 -13.58
N VAL A 195 0.19 -11.26 -12.73
CA VAL A 195 0.94 -10.03 -12.93
C VAL A 195 2.20 -10.01 -12.07
N VAL A 196 2.09 -10.43 -10.81
CA VAL A 196 3.22 -10.56 -9.88
C VAL A 196 3.34 -12.03 -9.45
N PRO A 197 4.08 -12.87 -10.20
CA PRO A 197 4.23 -14.28 -9.87
C PRO A 197 4.83 -14.49 -8.47
N ALA A 198 4.55 -15.64 -7.87
CA ALA A 198 5.13 -16.03 -6.58
C ALA A 198 6.67 -16.05 -6.54
N LYS A 199 7.33 -16.08 -7.72
CA LYS A 199 8.79 -16.06 -7.85
C LYS A 199 9.34 -14.73 -8.39
N ASP A 200 8.55 -13.66 -8.35
CA ASP A 200 8.91 -12.37 -8.96
C ASP A 200 10.18 -11.76 -8.35
N ASN A 201 10.23 -11.73 -7.01
CA ASN A 201 11.36 -11.25 -6.23
C ASN A 201 11.29 -11.80 -4.79
N PHE A 202 12.34 -11.57 -4.01
CA PHE A 202 12.45 -12.09 -2.64
C PHE A 202 11.25 -11.73 -1.75
N PHE A 203 10.84 -10.46 -1.69
CA PHE A 203 9.73 -10.02 -0.84
C PHE A 203 8.37 -10.41 -1.40
N ALA A 204 8.21 -10.48 -2.73
CA ALA A 204 6.99 -10.99 -3.35
C ALA A 204 6.78 -12.50 -3.11
N ALA A 205 7.87 -13.28 -3.06
CA ALA A 205 7.82 -14.71 -2.72
C ALA A 205 7.47 -14.93 -1.26
N LEU A 206 8.07 -14.14 -0.36
CA LEU A 206 7.70 -14.12 1.05
C LEU A 206 6.22 -13.77 1.22
N ASN A 207 5.77 -12.67 0.61
CA ASN A 207 4.36 -12.27 0.61
C ASN A 207 3.46 -13.40 0.09
N ALA A 208 3.74 -14.00 -1.07
CA ALA A 208 2.91 -15.06 -1.63
C ALA A 208 2.79 -16.29 -0.71
N ALA A 209 3.79 -16.59 0.12
CA ALA A 209 3.72 -17.68 1.09
C ALA A 209 2.83 -17.36 2.29
N VAL A 210 2.98 -16.17 2.89
CA VAL A 210 2.37 -15.83 4.19
C VAL A 210 1.15 -14.92 4.10
N ALA A 211 0.93 -14.26 2.94
CA ALA A 211 -0.06 -13.22 2.77
C ALA A 211 -1.43 -13.74 3.17
N SER A 212 -1.96 -13.09 4.17
CA SER A 212 -3.12 -13.50 4.94
C SER A 212 -4.30 -12.58 4.64
N ASP A 213 -3.97 -11.38 4.15
CA ASP A 213 -4.79 -10.18 4.17
C ASP A 213 -4.72 -9.51 2.81
N GLY A 214 -5.52 -8.47 2.66
CA GLY A 214 -5.58 -7.65 1.47
C GLY A 214 -6.97 -7.65 0.89
N THR A 215 -7.07 -7.11 -0.31
CA THR A 215 -8.35 -6.72 -0.89
C THR A 215 -8.55 -7.41 -2.23
N PHE A 216 -9.76 -7.91 -2.48
CA PHE A 216 -10.17 -8.36 -3.80
C PHE A 216 -11.24 -7.43 -4.37
N VAL A 217 -10.96 -6.89 -5.55
CA VAL A 217 -11.87 -6.01 -6.28
C VAL A 217 -12.09 -6.57 -7.68
N TYR A 218 -13.35 -6.78 -8.05
CA TYR A 218 -13.73 -7.11 -9.42
C TYR A 218 -14.86 -6.19 -9.89
N VAL A 219 -14.64 -5.52 -11.02
CA VAL A 219 -15.64 -4.66 -11.65
C VAL A 219 -16.05 -5.29 -12.99
N PRO A 220 -17.36 -5.62 -13.16
CA PRO A 220 -17.84 -6.33 -14.33
C PRO A 220 -17.93 -5.42 -15.57
N LYS A 221 -18.18 -6.05 -16.73
CA LYS A 221 -18.21 -5.38 -18.02
C LYS A 221 -19.23 -4.24 -18.07
N GLY A 222 -18.81 -3.10 -18.62
CA GLY A 222 -19.65 -1.92 -18.83
C GLY A 222 -20.08 -1.20 -17.55
N VAL A 223 -19.54 -1.58 -16.39
CA VAL A 223 -19.91 -0.98 -15.10
C VAL A 223 -18.87 0.07 -14.70
N ARG A 224 -19.37 1.29 -14.49
CA ARG A 224 -18.62 2.37 -13.86
C ARG A 224 -18.97 2.40 -12.38
N CYS A 225 -17.99 2.11 -11.53
CA CYS A 225 -18.18 2.10 -10.08
C CYS A 225 -18.78 3.45 -9.63
N PRO A 226 -19.91 3.44 -8.89
CA PRO A 226 -20.67 4.64 -8.58
C PRO A 226 -20.02 5.49 -7.48
N MET A 227 -19.11 4.91 -6.72
CA MET A 227 -18.40 5.51 -5.61
C MET A 227 -16.93 5.07 -5.62
N GLU A 228 -16.11 5.76 -4.85
CA GLU A 228 -14.72 5.35 -4.66
C GLU A 228 -14.64 4.19 -3.67
N LEU A 229 -13.78 3.22 -3.97
CA LEU A 229 -13.46 2.11 -3.08
C LEU A 229 -12.23 2.52 -2.28
N SER A 230 -12.30 2.43 -0.97
CA SER A 230 -11.22 2.80 -0.07
C SER A 230 -10.92 1.65 0.87
N THR A 231 -9.65 1.43 1.12
CA THR A 231 -9.17 0.44 2.09
C THR A 231 -8.21 1.10 3.02
N TYR A 232 -8.35 0.82 4.30
CA TYR A 232 -7.50 1.40 5.32
C TYR A 232 -6.84 0.32 6.15
N PHE A 233 -5.51 0.28 6.08
CA PHE A 233 -4.67 -0.66 6.77
C PHE A 233 -4.11 -0.04 8.04
N ARG A 234 -4.32 -0.71 9.17
CA ARG A 234 -3.69 -0.36 10.45
C ARG A 234 -2.89 -1.52 11.00
N ILE A 235 -1.59 -1.29 11.19
CA ILE A 235 -0.73 -2.20 11.96
C ILE A 235 -0.93 -1.86 13.44
N ASN A 236 -1.08 -2.82 14.34
CA ASN A 236 -1.20 -2.56 15.78
C ASN A 236 -0.29 -3.49 16.61
N ALA A 237 -0.23 -4.77 16.25
CA ALA A 237 0.62 -5.76 16.94
C ALA A 237 2.13 -5.45 16.77
N ALA A 238 2.92 -5.78 17.80
CA ALA A 238 4.37 -5.56 17.80
C ALA A 238 5.08 -6.78 17.22
N LYS A 239 6.15 -6.58 16.41
CA LYS A 239 6.91 -7.66 15.75
C LYS A 239 6.10 -8.59 14.83
N THR A 240 4.94 -8.15 14.39
CA THR A 240 4.22 -8.73 13.26
C THR A 240 4.70 -8.08 11.96
N GLY A 241 5.00 -8.91 10.96
CA GLY A 241 5.16 -8.42 9.59
C GLY A 241 3.79 -8.32 8.93
N GLN A 242 3.53 -7.21 8.23
CA GLN A 242 2.29 -7.05 7.48
C GLN A 242 2.49 -7.50 6.04
N PHE A 243 1.73 -8.52 5.64
CA PHE A 243 1.78 -9.10 4.30
C PHE A 243 0.37 -9.13 3.71
N GLU A 244 0.08 -8.09 2.94
CA GLU A 244 -1.19 -7.96 2.24
C GLU A 244 -1.04 -8.22 0.74
N ARG A 245 -2.09 -8.75 0.14
CA ARG A 245 -2.17 -8.93 -1.30
C ARG A 245 -3.47 -8.36 -1.84
N THR A 246 -3.35 -7.33 -2.67
CA THR A 246 -4.50 -6.71 -3.33
C THR A 246 -4.56 -7.14 -4.78
N ILE A 247 -5.74 -7.59 -5.22
CA ILE A 247 -6.01 -7.95 -6.61
C ILE A 247 -7.21 -7.11 -7.07
N LEU A 248 -6.99 -6.28 -8.09
CA LEU A 248 -8.03 -5.45 -8.70
C LEU A 248 -8.17 -5.82 -10.18
N ILE A 249 -9.36 -6.24 -10.57
CA ILE A 249 -9.70 -6.59 -11.94
C ILE A 249 -10.79 -5.65 -12.44
N ALA A 250 -10.48 -4.95 -13.53
CA ALA A 250 -11.41 -4.09 -14.25
C ALA A 250 -11.72 -4.74 -15.61
N ASP A 251 -12.92 -5.31 -15.77
CA ASP A 251 -13.35 -5.96 -17.02
C ASP A 251 -13.67 -4.93 -18.12
N GLU A 252 -14.05 -5.38 -19.31
CA GLU A 252 -14.21 -4.52 -20.49
C GLU A 252 -15.16 -3.32 -20.23
N ASP A 253 -14.79 -2.13 -20.71
CA ASP A 253 -15.56 -0.89 -20.57
C ASP A 253 -15.92 -0.52 -19.10
N SER A 254 -15.10 -0.96 -18.13
CA SER A 254 -15.31 -0.66 -16.70
C SER A 254 -14.50 0.53 -16.20
N TYR A 255 -14.91 1.11 -15.07
CA TYR A 255 -14.18 2.18 -14.39
C TYR A 255 -14.21 1.98 -12.88
N VAL A 256 -13.06 2.17 -12.22
CA VAL A 256 -12.97 2.15 -10.76
C VAL A 256 -11.89 3.12 -10.24
N SER A 257 -12.22 3.79 -9.14
CA SER A 257 -11.30 4.59 -8.33
C SER A 257 -11.10 3.84 -7.02
N TYR A 258 -9.86 3.40 -6.76
CA TYR A 258 -9.47 2.64 -5.58
C TYR A 258 -8.43 3.42 -4.77
N ILE A 259 -8.57 3.41 -3.45
CA ILE A 259 -7.77 4.20 -2.53
C ILE A 259 -7.26 3.27 -1.43
N GLU A 260 -5.97 3.36 -1.17
CA GLU A 260 -5.26 2.60 -0.15
C GLU A 260 -4.66 3.57 0.86
N GLY A 261 -5.13 3.49 2.11
CA GLY A 261 -4.59 4.22 3.25
C GLY A 261 -3.83 3.28 4.18
N CYS A 262 -2.69 3.71 4.73
CA CYS A 262 -2.00 2.94 5.77
C CYS A 262 -1.51 3.82 6.93
N SER A 263 -1.66 3.34 8.16
CA SER A 263 -1.04 3.93 9.37
C SER A 263 -0.54 2.87 10.35
N ALA A 264 0.38 3.26 11.26
CA ALA A 264 0.94 2.36 12.26
C ALA A 264 1.30 3.09 13.55
N PRO A 265 1.28 2.43 14.72
CA PRO A 265 1.71 2.99 15.99
C PRO A 265 3.23 3.18 16.03
N VAL A 266 3.68 4.01 16.98
CA VAL A 266 5.09 4.23 17.28
C VAL A 266 5.70 2.95 17.91
N ARG A 267 6.86 2.51 17.39
CA ARG A 267 7.58 1.31 17.86
C ARG A 267 9.08 1.45 17.72
N ASP A 268 9.83 0.84 18.63
CA ASP A 268 11.30 0.89 18.68
C ASP A 268 11.98 -0.22 17.84
N SER A 269 11.22 -1.17 17.28
CA SER A 269 11.73 -2.25 16.43
C SER A 269 11.30 -2.09 14.98
N TYR A 270 12.12 -2.57 14.04
CA TYR A 270 11.76 -2.57 12.62
C TYR A 270 10.57 -3.50 12.34
N GLN A 271 9.53 -2.91 11.76
CA GLN A 271 8.36 -3.62 11.25
C GLN A 271 8.46 -3.71 9.73
N LEU A 272 8.31 -4.92 9.18
CA LEU A 272 8.33 -5.14 7.74
C LEU A 272 6.89 -5.07 7.20
N HIS A 273 6.66 -4.12 6.30
CA HIS A 273 5.45 -4.06 5.47
C HIS A 273 5.83 -4.44 4.04
N ALA A 274 5.39 -5.63 3.61
CA ALA A 274 5.68 -6.16 2.29
C ALA A 274 4.38 -6.52 1.57
N ALA A 275 3.79 -5.52 0.91
CA ALA A 275 2.57 -5.67 0.14
C ALA A 275 2.83 -6.09 -1.32
N VAL A 276 1.88 -6.83 -1.89
CA VAL A 276 1.84 -7.13 -3.33
C VAL A 276 0.50 -6.65 -3.90
N VAL A 277 0.56 -5.86 -4.96
CA VAL A 277 -0.65 -5.36 -5.64
C VAL A 277 -0.61 -5.78 -7.11
N GLU A 278 -1.66 -6.48 -7.53
CA GLU A 278 -1.89 -6.91 -8.90
C GLU A 278 -3.13 -6.20 -9.46
N VAL A 279 -2.95 -5.41 -10.51
CA VAL A 279 -4.07 -4.73 -11.19
C VAL A 279 -4.16 -5.23 -12.62
N ILE A 280 -5.33 -5.68 -13.06
CA ILE A 280 -5.57 -6.20 -14.41
C ILE A 280 -6.67 -5.36 -15.06
N LEU A 281 -6.36 -4.75 -16.20
CA LEU A 281 -7.27 -3.91 -16.95
C LEU A 281 -7.55 -4.54 -18.32
N HIS A 282 -8.82 -4.84 -18.56
CA HIS A 282 -9.33 -5.33 -19.85
C HIS A 282 -9.64 -4.16 -20.79
N LYS A 283 -10.26 -4.48 -21.94
CA LYS A 283 -10.46 -3.52 -23.03
C LYS A 283 -11.23 -2.28 -22.58
N ASN A 284 -10.75 -1.09 -22.92
CA ASN A 284 -11.35 0.20 -22.56
C ASN A 284 -11.58 0.43 -21.06
N ALA A 285 -10.99 -0.39 -20.17
CA ALA A 285 -11.15 -0.24 -18.74
C ALA A 285 -10.23 0.87 -18.20
N GLU A 286 -10.71 1.65 -17.23
CA GLU A 286 -9.92 2.69 -16.55
C GLU A 286 -9.85 2.42 -15.04
N VAL A 287 -8.64 2.36 -14.50
CA VAL A 287 -8.39 2.20 -13.06
C VAL A 287 -7.58 3.39 -12.56
N LYS A 288 -8.09 4.04 -11.53
CA LYS A 288 -7.35 5.01 -10.72
C LYS A 288 -7.02 4.37 -9.39
N TYR A 289 -5.73 4.29 -9.06
CA TYR A 289 -5.26 3.70 -7.81
C TYR A 289 -4.47 4.75 -7.03
N SER A 290 -5.04 5.18 -5.91
CA SER A 290 -4.45 6.16 -5.02
C SER A 290 -3.87 5.50 -3.78
N THR A 291 -2.72 5.96 -3.32
CA THR A 291 -2.09 5.49 -2.09
C THR A 291 -1.71 6.67 -1.22
N VAL A 292 -2.21 6.71 0.02
CA VAL A 292 -1.87 7.72 1.02
C VAL A 292 -1.30 7.01 2.24
N GLN A 293 0.01 7.09 2.42
CA GLN A 293 0.72 6.39 3.49
C GLN A 293 1.37 7.39 4.43
N ASN A 294 1.11 7.22 5.73
CA ASN A 294 1.77 7.96 6.80
C ASN A 294 2.25 7.02 7.91
N TRP A 295 3.52 6.66 7.84
CA TRP A 295 4.14 5.69 8.73
C TRP A 295 4.94 6.34 9.87
N PHE A 296 5.34 5.52 10.84
CA PHE A 296 6.28 5.95 11.88
C PHE A 296 7.75 5.77 11.41
N ALA A 297 8.51 6.87 11.46
CA ALA A 297 9.87 6.97 10.92
C ALA A 297 10.95 6.28 11.75
N GLY A 298 10.66 5.92 13.00
CA GLY A 298 11.68 5.56 14.00
C GLY A 298 12.20 6.78 14.76
N ALA A 299 12.81 6.56 15.92
CA ALA A 299 13.54 7.58 16.66
C ALA A 299 15.04 7.48 16.33
N ASP A 300 15.63 8.55 15.79
CA ASP A 300 17.08 8.70 15.55
C ASP A 300 17.79 7.44 15.03
N SER A 301 17.23 6.83 13.98
CA SER A 301 17.77 5.64 13.29
C SER A 301 17.56 4.29 14.00
N THR A 302 16.68 4.24 15.01
CA THR A 302 16.23 2.99 15.65
C THR A 302 14.75 2.76 15.41
N GLY A 303 14.41 1.58 14.89
CA GLY A 303 13.03 1.20 14.57
C GLY A 303 12.47 1.87 13.33
N GLY A 304 11.13 1.91 13.24
CA GLY A 304 10.41 2.42 12.08
C GLY A 304 10.01 1.33 11.07
N ILE A 305 9.37 1.75 9.99
CA ILE A 305 8.76 0.82 9.01
C ILE A 305 9.65 0.64 7.78
N LEU A 306 9.85 -0.62 7.41
CA LEU A 306 10.45 -1.04 6.14
C LEU A 306 9.33 -1.33 5.15
N ASN A 307 9.19 -0.47 4.14
CA ASN A 307 8.08 -0.48 3.19
C ASN A 307 8.56 -1.03 1.83
N PHE A 308 8.50 -2.35 1.68
CA PHE A 308 9.05 -3.10 0.52
C PHE A 308 7.91 -3.67 -0.33
N VAL A 309 7.39 -2.88 -1.25
CA VAL A 309 6.13 -3.19 -1.94
C VAL A 309 6.35 -3.46 -3.42
N THR A 310 5.69 -4.51 -3.92
CA THR A 310 5.63 -4.81 -5.35
C THR A 310 4.23 -4.53 -5.88
N LYS A 311 4.02 -3.36 -6.50
CA LYS A 311 2.78 -3.03 -7.22
C LYS A 311 2.99 -3.14 -8.73
N ARG A 312 2.08 -3.80 -9.44
CA ARG A 312 2.14 -3.91 -10.89
C ARG A 312 0.75 -3.98 -11.50
N ALA A 313 0.55 -3.17 -12.53
CA ALA A 313 -0.64 -3.16 -13.35
C ALA A 313 -0.33 -3.75 -14.73
N LEU A 314 -1.27 -4.54 -15.24
CA LEU A 314 -1.30 -5.08 -16.58
C LEU A 314 -2.45 -4.45 -17.35
N CYS A 315 -2.10 -3.55 -18.26
CA CYS A 315 -3.00 -3.01 -19.27
C CYS A 315 -3.08 -4.03 -20.42
N GLU A 316 -3.84 -5.11 -20.19
CA GLU A 316 -4.00 -6.24 -21.12
C GLU A 316 -4.83 -5.81 -22.34
N GLY A 317 -5.95 -5.14 -22.09
CA GLY A 317 -6.91 -4.77 -23.13
C GLY A 317 -6.51 -3.54 -23.93
N GLU A 318 -6.95 -3.50 -25.20
CA GLU A 318 -6.86 -2.30 -26.03
C GLU A 318 -7.56 -1.11 -25.36
N GLY A 319 -6.95 0.07 -25.40
CA GLY A 319 -7.53 1.29 -24.83
C GLY A 319 -7.63 1.31 -23.29
N SER A 320 -7.03 0.34 -22.60
CA SER A 320 -6.98 0.33 -21.13
C SER A 320 -6.13 1.46 -20.57
N LYS A 321 -6.55 2.02 -19.44
CA LYS A 321 -5.88 3.15 -18.78
C LYS A 321 -5.66 2.89 -17.30
N MET A 322 -4.39 2.88 -16.89
CA MET A 322 -3.99 2.79 -15.50
C MET A 322 -3.41 4.11 -15.01
N SER A 323 -3.85 4.59 -13.85
CA SER A 323 -3.25 5.73 -13.16
C SER A 323 -2.88 5.37 -11.73
N TRP A 324 -1.59 5.47 -11.42
CA TRP A 324 -1.06 5.37 -10.07
C TRP A 324 -0.86 6.77 -9.50
N THR A 325 -1.44 7.04 -8.33
CA THR A 325 -1.23 8.28 -7.60
C THR A 325 -0.80 7.95 -6.18
N GLN A 326 0.31 8.54 -5.70
CA GLN A 326 0.82 8.22 -4.37
C GLN A 326 1.36 9.44 -3.62
N SER A 327 1.08 9.47 -2.33
CA SER A 327 1.65 10.39 -1.36
C SER A 327 2.25 9.57 -0.22
N GLU A 328 3.58 9.61 -0.09
CA GLU A 328 4.34 8.75 0.81
C GLU A 328 5.12 9.60 1.82
N THR A 329 4.88 9.33 3.11
CA THR A 329 5.65 9.90 4.21
C THR A 329 5.86 8.87 5.33
N GLY A 330 6.92 9.06 6.11
CA GLY A 330 7.02 8.44 7.43
C GLY A 330 7.68 7.06 7.51
N SER A 331 8.07 6.41 6.40
CA SER A 331 8.80 5.13 6.50
C SER A 331 10.29 5.35 6.81
N ALA A 332 10.92 4.44 7.55
CA ALA A 332 12.37 4.46 7.75
C ALA A 332 13.10 4.14 6.44
N ILE A 333 12.64 3.10 5.75
CA ILE A 333 13.10 2.75 4.40
C ILE A 333 11.91 2.48 3.50
N THR A 334 11.87 3.15 2.35
CA THR A 334 10.88 2.89 1.31
C THR A 334 11.55 2.32 0.07
N TRP A 335 11.03 1.20 -0.42
CA TRP A 335 11.50 0.57 -1.65
C TRP A 335 10.33 0.12 -2.52
N LYS A 336 10.01 0.94 -3.54
CA LYS A 336 8.79 0.77 -4.33
C LYS A 336 8.97 1.18 -5.79
N TYR A 337 8.50 0.31 -6.70
CA TYR A 337 8.43 0.61 -8.12
C TYR A 337 7.08 0.20 -8.74
N PRO A 338 5.97 0.91 -8.46
CA PRO A 338 4.72 0.69 -9.17
C PRO A 338 4.93 0.67 -10.68
N SER A 339 4.55 -0.45 -11.30
CA SER A 339 4.87 -0.72 -12.70
C SER A 339 3.59 -0.80 -13.52
N VAL A 340 3.64 -0.36 -14.78
CA VAL A 340 2.56 -0.55 -15.76
C VAL A 340 3.10 -1.27 -16.98
N ILE A 341 2.50 -2.42 -17.28
CA ILE A 341 2.74 -3.17 -18.52
C ILE A 341 1.65 -2.78 -19.52
N LEU A 342 2.03 -2.00 -20.53
CA LEU A 342 1.17 -1.50 -21.60
C LEU A 342 1.14 -2.53 -22.74
N GLN A 343 0.37 -3.60 -22.55
CA GLN A 343 0.28 -4.73 -23.49
C GLN A 343 -0.71 -4.45 -24.63
N GLY A 344 -1.89 -3.94 -24.32
CA GLY A 344 -2.90 -3.60 -25.30
C GLY A 344 -2.53 -2.39 -26.15
N ASP A 345 -2.98 -2.36 -27.41
CA ASP A 345 -2.84 -1.20 -28.28
C ASP A 345 -3.60 0.00 -27.69
N ASN A 346 -3.10 1.22 -27.90
CA ASN A 346 -3.65 2.47 -27.38
C ASN A 346 -3.78 2.53 -25.84
N SER A 347 -3.09 1.65 -25.10
CA SER A 347 -3.13 1.66 -23.64
C SER A 347 -2.32 2.84 -23.06
N ILE A 348 -2.77 3.30 -21.89
CA ILE A 348 -2.26 4.50 -21.21
C ILE A 348 -1.82 4.15 -19.79
N GLY A 349 -0.61 4.57 -19.41
CA GLY A 349 -0.07 4.40 -18.05
C GLY A 349 0.33 5.74 -17.44
N GLU A 350 -0.21 6.08 -16.29
CA GLU A 350 0.07 7.32 -15.59
C GLU A 350 0.64 7.02 -14.20
N PHE A 351 1.61 7.81 -13.77
CA PHE A 351 2.22 7.71 -12.45
C PHE A 351 2.50 9.11 -11.89
N PHE A 352 1.90 9.39 -10.74
CA PHE A 352 2.03 10.63 -10.00
C PHE A 352 2.49 10.31 -8.59
N SER A 353 3.62 10.86 -8.16
CA SER A 353 4.21 10.52 -6.86
C SER A 353 4.73 11.74 -6.12
N VAL A 354 4.35 11.86 -4.85
CA VAL A 354 5.02 12.72 -3.86
C VAL A 354 5.70 11.81 -2.83
N ALA A 355 6.99 12.01 -2.63
CA ALA A 355 7.75 11.30 -1.60
C ALA A 355 8.49 12.31 -0.71
N LEU A 356 8.13 12.35 0.58
CA LEU A 356 8.83 13.15 1.58
C LEU A 356 9.73 12.25 2.42
N THR A 357 10.97 12.70 2.61
CA THR A 357 11.93 12.08 3.53
C THR A 357 12.50 13.13 4.46
N ASN A 358 12.62 12.80 5.74
CA ASN A 358 13.18 13.64 6.80
C ASN A 358 14.09 12.83 7.74
N GLY A 359 14.91 13.50 8.55
CA GLY A 359 15.77 12.85 9.54
C GLY A 359 16.79 11.96 8.86
N HIS A 360 16.79 10.66 9.15
CA HIS A 360 17.66 9.66 8.53
C HIS A 360 16.90 8.68 7.63
N GLN A 361 15.69 9.05 7.19
CA GLN A 361 14.89 8.24 6.28
C GLN A 361 15.59 8.05 4.93
N GLN A 362 15.37 6.89 4.33
CA GLN A 362 15.97 6.50 3.05
C GLN A 362 14.86 6.01 2.11
N ALA A 363 14.68 6.66 0.97
CA ALA A 363 13.70 6.24 -0.03
C ALA A 363 14.38 5.93 -1.35
N ASP A 364 14.09 4.77 -1.95
CA ASP A 364 14.34 4.48 -3.36
C ASP A 364 13.01 4.11 -4.00
N THR A 365 12.38 5.12 -4.60
CA THR A 365 11.04 5.04 -5.17
C THR A 365 11.08 5.37 -6.65
N GLY A 366 10.08 4.92 -7.39
CA GLY A 366 9.90 5.34 -8.77
C GLY A 366 8.91 4.45 -9.48
N THR A 367 9.04 4.30 -10.79
CA THR A 367 8.06 3.56 -11.59
C THR A 367 8.71 2.85 -12.77
N LYS A 368 8.03 1.83 -13.30
CA LYS A 368 8.44 1.16 -14.53
C LYS A 368 7.30 1.17 -15.54
N MET A 369 7.50 1.84 -16.66
CA MET A 369 6.57 1.87 -17.80
C MET A 369 7.12 0.97 -18.91
N ILE A 370 6.41 -0.12 -19.21
CA ILE A 370 6.83 -1.11 -20.22
C ILE A 370 5.84 -1.04 -21.39
N HIS A 371 6.28 -0.43 -22.49
CA HIS A 371 5.51 -0.30 -23.72
C HIS A 371 5.68 -1.53 -24.62
N ILE A 372 4.56 -2.20 -24.91
CA ILE A 372 4.50 -3.38 -25.77
C ILE A 372 3.55 -3.15 -26.95
N GLY A 373 2.32 -2.70 -26.67
CA GLY A 373 1.31 -2.40 -27.69
C GLY A 373 1.62 -1.13 -28.51
N LYS A 374 0.92 -0.98 -29.63
CA LYS A 374 1.03 0.19 -30.52
C LYS A 374 0.33 1.41 -29.93
N ASN A 375 0.81 2.60 -30.28
CA ASN A 375 0.30 3.91 -29.85
C ASN A 375 0.15 4.04 -28.31
N THR A 376 0.96 3.31 -27.56
CA THR A 376 0.90 3.33 -26.09
C THR A 376 1.46 4.63 -25.54
N LYS A 377 0.82 5.19 -24.51
CA LYS A 377 1.23 6.45 -23.89
C LYS A 377 1.57 6.24 -22.42
N SER A 378 2.63 6.86 -21.94
CA SER A 378 2.89 6.97 -20.51
C SER A 378 3.25 8.38 -20.06
N THR A 379 2.82 8.73 -18.85
CA THR A 379 3.12 10.00 -18.18
C THR A 379 3.66 9.68 -16.80
N ILE A 380 4.81 10.24 -16.45
CA ILE A 380 5.43 10.06 -15.14
C ILE A 380 5.72 11.45 -14.57
N ILE A 381 5.14 11.77 -13.42
CA ILE A 381 5.42 12.98 -12.66
C ILE A 381 5.80 12.56 -11.24
N ALA A 382 7.08 12.73 -10.90
CA ALA A 382 7.60 12.42 -9.58
C ALA A 382 8.13 13.69 -8.92
N LYS A 383 7.67 13.96 -7.70
CA LYS A 383 8.08 15.09 -6.85
C LYS A 383 8.71 14.51 -5.58
N GLY A 384 10.03 14.56 -5.47
CA GLY A 384 10.77 14.14 -4.28
C GLY A 384 11.08 15.34 -3.39
N ILE A 385 10.89 15.21 -2.08
CA ILE A 385 11.29 16.21 -1.09
C ILE A 385 12.23 15.53 -0.08
N SER A 386 13.38 16.15 0.17
CA SER A 386 14.37 15.64 1.11
C SER A 386 14.76 16.72 2.11
N ALA A 387 14.62 16.40 3.40
CA ALA A 387 14.90 17.27 4.53
C ALA A 387 15.81 16.58 5.56
N GLY A 388 16.40 17.34 6.48
CA GLY A 388 17.31 16.81 7.49
C GLY A 388 18.55 16.16 6.87
N HIS A 389 18.85 14.92 7.27
CA HIS A 389 19.98 14.11 6.78
C HIS A 389 19.52 12.99 5.83
N SER A 390 18.27 13.08 5.33
CA SER A 390 17.62 12.01 4.62
C SER A 390 18.16 11.84 3.20
N GLN A 391 17.92 10.67 2.61
CA GLN A 391 18.31 10.37 1.24
C GLN A 391 17.08 9.95 0.45
N ASN A 392 16.69 10.78 -0.52
CA ASN A 392 15.58 10.50 -1.42
C ASN A 392 16.13 10.15 -2.81
N THR A 393 15.83 8.96 -3.30
CA THR A 393 16.25 8.47 -4.60
C THR A 393 15.03 8.18 -5.46
N TYR A 394 14.92 8.88 -6.58
CA TYR A 394 14.04 8.48 -7.67
C TYR A 394 14.76 7.50 -8.61
N ARG A 395 14.12 6.38 -8.93
CA ARG A 395 14.58 5.41 -9.92
C ARG A 395 13.45 4.95 -10.82
N GLY A 396 13.49 5.37 -12.08
CA GLY A 396 12.47 5.06 -13.07
C GLY A 396 13.01 4.21 -14.22
N LEU A 397 12.16 3.37 -14.82
CA LEU A 397 12.45 2.69 -16.08
C LEU A 397 11.35 2.98 -17.10
N VAL A 398 11.73 3.47 -18.26
CA VAL A 398 10.86 3.50 -19.45
C VAL A 398 11.44 2.56 -20.49
N LYS A 399 10.72 1.50 -20.81
CA LYS A 399 11.14 0.46 -21.74
C LYS A 399 10.17 0.38 -22.91
N ILE A 400 10.67 0.60 -24.13
CA ILE A 400 9.89 0.52 -25.36
C ILE A 400 10.38 -0.68 -26.17
N LEU A 401 9.52 -1.69 -26.27
CA LEU A 401 9.83 -2.92 -27.02
C LEU A 401 9.70 -2.70 -28.54
N PRO A 402 10.30 -3.57 -29.37
CA PRO A 402 10.26 -3.42 -30.82
C PRO A 402 8.86 -3.34 -31.45
N GLY A 403 7.85 -3.97 -30.83
CA GLY A 403 6.47 -3.96 -31.34
C GLY A 403 5.65 -2.71 -31.00
N ALA A 404 6.17 -1.83 -30.14
CA ALA A 404 5.44 -0.67 -29.64
C ALA A 404 5.58 0.55 -30.57
N ASP A 405 4.97 0.45 -31.76
CA ASP A 405 4.98 1.52 -32.75
C ASP A 405 4.27 2.77 -32.21
N ASN A 406 4.81 3.96 -32.48
CA ASN A 406 4.32 5.26 -32.02
C ASN A 406 4.15 5.39 -30.50
N ALA A 407 4.93 4.64 -29.72
CA ALA A 407 4.94 4.79 -28.27
C ALA A 407 5.35 6.21 -27.85
N ARG A 408 4.67 6.76 -26.84
CA ARG A 408 4.94 8.11 -26.32
C ARG A 408 5.16 8.07 -24.82
N ASN A 409 6.24 8.67 -24.34
CA ASN A 409 6.49 8.87 -22.91
C ASN A 409 6.86 10.33 -22.62
N PHE A 410 6.30 10.85 -21.54
CA PHE A 410 6.76 12.09 -20.90
C PHE A 410 7.07 11.78 -19.45
N THR A 411 8.30 12.10 -19.03
CA THR A 411 8.76 11.90 -17.65
C THR A 411 9.29 13.20 -17.10
N GLN A 412 8.76 13.61 -15.95
CA GLN A 412 9.22 14.77 -15.18
C GLN A 412 9.56 14.33 -13.75
N CYS A 413 10.80 14.57 -13.35
CA CYS A 413 11.31 14.20 -12.03
C CYS A 413 11.87 15.42 -11.33
N ASP A 414 11.07 16.03 -10.46
CA ASP A 414 11.50 17.19 -9.70
C ASP A 414 11.88 16.79 -8.28
N SER A 415 13.00 17.33 -7.80
CA SER A 415 13.48 17.13 -6.44
C SER A 415 13.60 18.46 -5.71
N MET A 416 13.15 18.53 -4.47
CA MET A 416 13.31 19.68 -3.60
C MET A 416 14.17 19.31 -2.39
N LEU A 417 15.27 20.04 -2.19
CA LEU A 417 16.09 19.91 -0.99
C LEU A 417 15.73 21.00 0.01
N ILE A 418 15.55 20.57 1.26
CA ILE A 418 15.36 21.42 2.44
C ILE A 418 16.58 21.21 3.33
N GLY A 419 17.31 22.29 3.60
CA GLY A 419 18.57 22.25 4.32
C GLY A 419 19.79 21.85 3.47
N PRO A 420 21.01 21.90 4.04
CA PRO A 420 22.25 21.57 3.35
C PRO A 420 22.67 20.09 3.44
N ASP A 421 22.12 19.33 4.40
CA ASP A 421 22.59 17.98 4.75
C ASP A 421 21.77 16.84 4.10
N SER A 422 20.69 17.19 3.39
CA SER A 422 19.82 16.25 2.70
C SER A 422 20.35 15.88 1.31
N GLY A 423 19.94 14.73 0.79
CA GLY A 423 20.36 14.23 -0.52
C GLY A 423 19.17 13.84 -1.40
N ALA A 424 19.13 14.37 -2.62
CA ALA A 424 18.18 13.96 -3.65
C ALA A 424 18.91 13.39 -4.87
N HIS A 425 18.56 12.18 -5.28
CA HIS A 425 19.21 11.43 -6.37
C HIS A 425 18.18 11.02 -7.42
N THR A 426 18.52 11.13 -8.70
CA THR A 426 17.63 10.75 -9.81
C THR A 426 18.35 9.80 -10.75
N PHE A 427 17.87 8.57 -10.86
CA PHE A 427 18.42 7.51 -11.72
C PHE A 427 17.39 7.04 -12.75
N PRO A 428 17.22 7.76 -13.87
CA PRO A 428 16.33 7.34 -14.95
C PRO A 428 17.00 6.28 -15.83
N TYR A 429 16.22 5.26 -16.21
CA TYR A 429 16.62 4.24 -17.18
C TYR A 429 15.70 4.33 -18.38
N VAL A 430 16.28 4.45 -19.57
CA VAL A 430 15.54 4.54 -20.83
C VAL A 430 16.07 3.48 -21.79
N GLU A 431 15.22 2.52 -22.12
CA GLU A 431 15.52 1.44 -23.07
C GLU A 431 14.56 1.50 -24.26
N VAL A 432 15.00 2.07 -25.38
CA VAL A 432 14.16 2.21 -26.59
C VAL A 432 14.65 1.28 -27.69
N ARG A 433 13.79 0.36 -28.11
CA ARG A 433 14.06 -0.59 -29.21
C ARG A 433 13.11 -0.42 -30.41
N ASN A 434 12.41 0.72 -30.51
CA ASN A 434 11.54 1.07 -31.62
C ASN A 434 11.90 2.49 -32.13
N ASN A 435 11.97 2.68 -33.45
CA ASN A 435 12.42 3.93 -34.09
C ASN A 435 11.31 4.98 -34.28
N THR A 436 10.04 4.62 -34.05
CA THR A 436 8.88 5.53 -34.14
C THR A 436 8.52 6.15 -32.79
N ALA A 437 9.19 5.73 -31.72
CA ALA A 437 8.92 6.19 -30.37
C ALA A 437 9.31 7.66 -30.14
N GLN A 438 8.52 8.34 -29.32
CA GLN A 438 8.81 9.69 -28.82
C GLN A 438 8.93 9.64 -27.30
N LEU A 439 10.07 10.02 -26.77
CA LEU A 439 10.32 10.00 -25.33
C LEU A 439 10.98 11.31 -24.90
N GLU A 440 10.45 11.89 -23.83
CA GLU A 440 10.97 13.08 -23.18
C GLU A 440 11.18 12.79 -21.69
N HIS A 441 12.34 13.19 -21.18
CA HIS A 441 12.68 13.07 -19.77
C HIS A 441 13.32 14.37 -19.28
N GLU A 442 12.68 14.98 -18.30
CA GLU A 442 13.15 16.17 -17.60
C GLU A 442 13.37 15.84 -16.13
N ALA A 443 14.46 16.37 -15.57
CA ALA A 443 14.73 16.29 -14.15
C ALA A 443 15.22 17.63 -13.63
N THR A 444 14.56 18.16 -12.60
CA THR A 444 14.89 19.47 -12.01
C THR A 444 15.20 19.31 -10.54
N THR A 445 16.22 20.03 -10.07
CA THR A 445 16.51 20.13 -8.64
C THR A 445 16.26 21.56 -8.18
N SER A 446 15.40 21.70 -7.19
CA SER A 446 14.99 22.95 -6.57
C SER A 446 15.47 22.98 -5.13
N LYS A 447 15.80 24.17 -4.65
CA LYS A 447 15.99 24.45 -3.22
C LYS A 447 15.01 25.54 -2.85
N ILE A 448 14.49 25.51 -1.63
CA ILE A 448 13.73 26.64 -1.09
C ILE A 448 14.70 27.81 -0.97
N GLY A 449 14.45 28.89 -1.71
CA GLY A 449 15.33 30.05 -1.75
C GLY A 449 15.13 30.95 -0.52
N ASP A 450 16.23 31.44 0.05
CA ASP A 450 16.20 32.36 1.20
C ASP A 450 15.34 33.60 0.91
N ASP A 451 15.35 34.08 -0.34
CA ASP A 451 14.51 35.21 -0.79
C ASP A 451 13.01 34.88 -0.74
N GLN A 452 12.61 33.65 -1.06
CA GLN A 452 11.21 33.21 -1.01
C GLN A 452 10.72 33.12 0.44
N LEU A 453 11.56 32.55 1.31
CA LEU A 453 11.29 32.49 2.76
C LEU A 453 11.21 33.89 3.35
N PHE A 454 12.23 34.73 3.10
CA PHE A 454 12.27 36.11 3.58
C PHE A 454 11.06 36.91 3.12
N TYR A 455 10.61 36.73 1.87
CA TYR A 455 9.40 37.39 1.36
C TYR A 455 8.15 36.97 2.14
N CYS A 456 7.98 35.68 2.44
CA CYS A 456 6.84 35.18 3.22
C CYS A 456 6.87 35.70 4.66
N LEU A 457 8.05 35.62 5.31
CA LEU A 457 8.28 36.13 6.66
C LEU A 457 7.97 37.64 6.75
N GLN A 458 8.38 38.43 5.75
CA GLN A 458 8.08 39.87 5.69
C GLN A 458 6.57 40.15 5.61
N ARG A 459 5.77 39.19 5.15
CA ARG A 459 4.31 39.28 5.10
C ARG A 459 3.62 38.77 6.36
N GLY A 460 4.39 38.39 7.39
CA GLY A 460 3.87 37.91 8.68
C GLY A 460 3.47 36.44 8.66
N ILE A 461 3.86 35.69 7.62
CA ILE A 461 3.71 34.23 7.57
C ILE A 461 4.87 33.63 8.38
N SER A 462 4.61 32.60 9.20
CA SER A 462 5.67 31.92 9.94
C SER A 462 6.62 31.18 8.98
N GLU A 463 7.80 30.79 9.46
CA GLU A 463 8.75 30.03 8.64
C GLU A 463 8.17 28.67 8.22
N ASP A 464 7.55 27.96 9.16
CA ASP A 464 6.92 26.66 8.93
C ASP A 464 5.75 26.75 7.94
N ASP A 465 4.88 27.76 8.10
CA ASP A 465 3.78 28.00 7.16
C ASP A 465 4.28 28.36 5.76
N ALA A 466 5.37 29.13 5.67
CA ALA A 466 5.98 29.51 4.39
C ALA A 466 6.55 28.29 3.66
N ILE A 467 7.27 27.41 4.38
CA ILE A 467 7.80 26.16 3.84
C ILE A 467 6.66 25.26 3.38
N SER A 468 5.65 25.05 4.24
CA SER A 468 4.47 24.25 3.90
C SER A 468 3.76 24.79 2.66
N MET A 469 3.59 26.12 2.53
CA MET A 469 2.97 26.74 1.36
C MET A 469 3.78 26.50 0.07
N ILE A 470 5.11 26.66 0.12
CA ILE A 470 5.99 26.46 -1.03
C ILE A 470 5.99 24.99 -1.46
N VAL A 471 6.12 24.06 -0.50
CA VAL A 471 6.13 22.62 -0.76
C VAL A 471 4.77 22.16 -1.33
N ASN A 472 3.65 22.65 -0.80
CA ASN A 472 2.33 22.36 -1.35
C ASN A 472 2.18 22.90 -2.79
N GLY A 473 2.74 24.08 -3.07
CA GLY A 473 2.81 24.62 -4.43
C GLY A 473 3.63 23.74 -5.39
N PHE A 474 4.74 23.17 -4.91
CA PHE A 474 5.60 22.26 -5.65
C PHE A 474 4.91 20.91 -5.97
N CYS A 475 4.12 20.39 -5.02
CA CYS A 475 3.38 19.13 -5.15
C CYS A 475 2.02 19.26 -5.85
N LYS A 476 1.59 20.48 -6.23
CA LYS A 476 0.27 20.76 -6.77
C LYS A 476 -0.15 19.83 -7.91
N ASP A 477 0.76 19.57 -8.86
CA ASP A 477 0.48 18.76 -10.05
C ASP A 477 0.15 17.30 -9.71
N VAL A 478 0.65 16.79 -8.57
CA VAL A 478 0.33 15.44 -8.09
C VAL A 478 -0.93 15.46 -7.24
N PHE A 479 -1.09 16.45 -6.36
CA PHE A 479 -2.29 16.55 -5.52
C PHE A 479 -3.57 16.81 -6.31
N SER A 480 -3.49 17.42 -7.50
CA SER A 480 -4.64 17.55 -8.39
C SER A 480 -5.16 16.23 -8.96
N GLU A 481 -4.34 15.17 -8.93
CA GLU A 481 -4.71 13.83 -9.41
C GLU A 481 -5.27 12.93 -8.29
N LEU A 482 -5.20 13.37 -7.04
CA LEU A 482 -5.87 12.71 -5.91
C LEU A 482 -7.34 13.17 -5.82
N PRO A 483 -8.25 12.30 -5.35
CA PRO A 483 -9.58 12.75 -4.98
C PRO A 483 -9.52 13.82 -3.88
N LEU A 484 -10.44 14.79 -3.93
CA LEU A 484 -10.34 16.05 -3.18
C LEU A 484 -10.18 15.83 -1.66
N GLU A 485 -10.94 14.89 -1.09
CA GLU A 485 -10.89 14.58 0.34
C GLU A 485 -9.50 14.10 0.76
N PHE A 486 -8.89 13.23 -0.05
CA PHE A 486 -7.57 12.67 0.20
C PHE A 486 -6.43 13.63 -0.14
N ALA A 487 -6.63 14.53 -1.10
CA ALA A 487 -5.68 15.60 -1.40
C ALA A 487 -5.51 16.54 -0.18
N VAL A 488 -6.61 16.89 0.49
CA VAL A 488 -6.59 17.71 1.71
C VAL A 488 -5.89 16.97 2.85
N GLU A 489 -6.17 15.67 3.01
CA GLU A 489 -5.53 14.85 4.04
C GLU A 489 -4.01 14.72 3.79
N ALA A 490 -3.61 14.40 2.57
CA ALA A 490 -2.20 14.33 2.18
C ALA A 490 -1.46 15.65 2.44
N GLN A 491 -2.08 16.80 2.15
CA GLN A 491 -1.49 18.12 2.41
C GLN A 491 -1.31 18.38 3.91
N LYS A 492 -2.28 18.00 4.75
CA LYS A 492 -2.16 18.14 6.21
C LYS A 492 -1.06 17.26 6.78
N LEU A 493 -1.00 16.00 6.35
CA LEU A 493 0.03 15.05 6.79
C LEU A 493 1.43 15.50 6.38
N LEU A 494 1.56 16.08 5.18
CA LEU A 494 2.80 16.68 4.71
C LEU A 494 3.21 17.89 5.57
N ALA A 495 2.25 18.78 5.89
CA ALA A 495 2.53 19.96 6.71
C ALA A 495 3.02 19.58 8.12
N ILE A 496 2.38 18.62 8.78
CA ILE A 496 2.78 18.13 10.11
C ILE A 496 4.18 17.51 10.05
N SER A 497 4.46 16.74 9.00
CA SER A 497 5.79 16.13 8.81
C SER A 497 6.87 17.20 8.68
N LEU A 498 6.59 18.31 7.98
CA LEU A 498 7.54 19.39 7.73
C LEU A 498 7.80 20.28 8.95
N GLU A 499 6.78 20.54 9.80
CA GLU A 499 6.88 21.37 11.02
C GLU A 499 7.92 20.83 12.02
N HIS A 500 8.22 19.53 11.96
CA HIS A 500 9.24 18.87 12.79
C HIS A 500 10.53 18.52 12.02
N SER A 501 10.65 18.93 10.76
CA SER A 501 11.76 18.58 9.86
C SER A 501 12.81 19.68 9.69
N VAL A 502 12.49 20.91 10.11
CA VAL A 502 13.30 22.10 9.84
C VAL A 502 13.79 22.66 11.17
N GLY A 503 14.89 22.10 11.68
CA GLY A 503 15.50 22.48 12.96
C GLY A 503 16.44 21.43 13.50
#